data_AF-A0A350CT22-F1
#
_entry.id   AF-A0A350CT22-F1
#
_cell.length_a   1.000
_cell.length_b   1.000
_cell.length_c   1.000
_cell.angle_alpha   90.00
_cell.angle_beta   90.00
_cell.angle_gamma   90.00
#
_symmetry.space_group_name_H-M   'P 1'
#
loop_
_entity.id
_entity.type
_entity.pdbx_description
1 polymer ?
#
loop_
_entity_poly.entity_id
_entity_poly.type
_entity_poly.pdbx_seq_one_letter_code
_entity_poly.pdbx_strand_id
1 'polypeptide(L)'
;MTHTHEDRVADRPAHLCAAYGCPLIGSMCSSTSGSTEWWCFAHFGATPGQFQAITSEMHRLRWLAMAVHDVRYHDKPGTEASRAAFQLIERELKAHGREDLLWIRPDGQHQGEKRYRWLERLEAALKASLDGAGVLNPSSYQAALPIGGGDKSSFSKVGFDMPM
;
A
#
# COMPACT_ATOMS: atom_id res chain seq x y z
N MET A 1 -28.73 -6.63 7.18
CA MET A 1 -27.97 -5.47 7.70
C MET A 1 -27.03 -5.04 6.59
N THR A 2 -27.30 -3.90 5.96
CA THR A 2 -26.48 -3.36 4.87
C THR A 2 -25.31 -2.61 5.48
N HIS A 3 -24.13 -3.24 5.51
CA HIS A 3 -22.89 -2.55 5.87
C HIS A 3 -22.68 -1.39 4.90
N THR A 4 -22.62 -0.17 5.42
CA THR A 4 -22.24 0.99 4.61
C THR A 4 -20.76 0.92 4.28
N HIS A 5 -20.32 1.68 3.27
CA HIS A 5 -18.89 1.81 2.97
C HIS A 5 -18.09 2.34 4.17
N GLU A 6 -18.74 3.12 5.05
CA GLU A 6 -18.16 3.69 6.27
C GLU A 6 -17.93 2.62 7.36
N ASP A 7 -18.83 1.64 7.49
CA ASP A 7 -18.67 0.53 8.45
C ASP A 7 -17.44 -0.34 8.16
N ARG A 8 -17.06 -0.48 6.88
CA ARG A 8 -15.83 -1.21 6.49
C ARG A 8 -14.55 -0.47 6.84
N VAL A 9 -14.63 0.85 7.03
CA VAL A 9 -13.51 1.68 7.49
C VAL A 9 -13.33 1.55 9.00
N ALA A 10 -14.41 1.27 9.75
CA ALA A 10 -14.39 1.20 11.22
C ALA A 10 -13.59 0.02 11.79
N ASP A 11 -13.60 -1.15 11.13
CA ASP A 11 -12.84 -2.34 11.57
C ASP A 11 -11.37 -2.34 11.11
N ARG A 12 -10.96 -1.33 10.32
CA ARG A 12 -9.58 -1.20 9.86
C ARG A 12 -8.70 -0.68 11.01
N PRO A 13 -7.57 -1.33 11.32
CA PRO A 13 -6.63 -0.79 12.29
C PRO A 13 -6.24 0.65 11.93
N ALA A 14 -6.39 1.57 12.89
CA ALA A 14 -6.27 3.02 12.65
C ALA A 14 -4.91 3.45 12.07
N HIS A 15 -3.86 2.65 12.29
CA HIS A 15 -2.49 2.92 11.81
C HIS A 15 -2.26 2.55 10.34
N LEU A 16 -3.16 1.80 9.68
CA LEU A 16 -2.96 1.40 8.29
C LEU A 16 -3.27 2.55 7.31
N CYS A 17 -3.02 2.32 6.03
CA CYS A 17 -3.44 3.20 4.95
C CYS A 17 -4.97 3.14 4.78
N ALA A 18 -5.60 4.27 4.44
CA ALA A 18 -7.04 4.39 4.22
C ALA A 18 -7.51 3.65 2.96
N ALA A 19 -6.61 3.36 2.00
CA ALA A 19 -6.94 2.54 0.85
C ALA A 19 -7.26 1.10 1.28
N TYR A 20 -8.45 0.61 0.89
CA TYR A 20 -8.93 -0.71 1.27
C TYR A 20 -7.92 -1.82 0.87
N GLY A 21 -7.58 -2.66 1.85
CA GLY A 21 -6.67 -3.79 1.66
C GLY A 21 -5.19 -3.43 1.50
N CYS A 22 -4.80 -2.16 1.62
CA CYS A 22 -3.39 -1.77 1.56
C CYS A 22 -2.66 -2.22 2.84
N PRO A 23 -1.54 -2.96 2.73
CA PRO A 23 -0.82 -3.47 3.90
C PRO A 23 0.09 -2.42 4.56
N LEU A 24 0.26 -1.24 3.97
CA LEU A 24 1.18 -0.22 4.49
C LEU A 24 0.53 0.64 5.57
N ILE A 25 1.38 1.17 6.46
CA ILE A 25 1.02 2.15 7.49
C ILE A 25 0.71 3.50 6.84
N GLY A 26 -0.37 4.14 7.27
CA GLY A 26 -0.73 5.50 6.86
C GLY A 26 0.16 6.52 7.57
N SER A 27 0.76 7.44 6.83
CA SER A 27 1.67 8.45 7.39
C SER A 27 1.45 9.86 6.89
N MET A 28 0.53 10.07 5.95
CA MET A 28 0.19 11.39 5.42
C MET A 28 -1.31 11.59 5.40
N CYS A 29 -1.76 12.79 5.77
CA CYS A 29 -3.15 13.20 5.70
C CYS A 29 -3.29 14.33 4.68
N SER A 30 -4.30 14.27 3.82
CA SER A 30 -4.58 15.31 2.81
C SER A 30 -5.34 16.51 3.38
N SER A 31 -5.79 16.43 4.64
CA SER A 31 -6.58 17.47 5.30
C SER A 31 -5.80 18.14 6.43
N THR A 32 -5.76 19.47 6.41
CA THR A 32 -5.34 20.28 7.58
C THR A 32 -6.51 20.60 8.51
N SER A 33 -7.75 20.20 8.15
CA SER A 33 -9.00 20.60 8.78
C SER A 33 -9.83 19.44 9.35
N GLY A 34 -9.30 18.21 9.36
CA GLY A 34 -9.88 17.11 10.15
C GLY A 34 -10.33 15.85 9.40
N SER A 35 -9.80 15.52 8.21
CA SER A 35 -10.03 14.15 7.70
C SER A 35 -9.32 13.13 8.58
N THR A 36 -10.02 12.05 8.90
CA THR A 36 -9.49 10.92 9.69
C THR A 36 -8.68 9.94 8.85
N GLU A 37 -8.61 10.14 7.53
CA GLU A 37 -7.95 9.23 6.60
C GLU A 37 -6.45 9.50 6.51
N TRP A 38 -5.66 8.47 6.83
CA TRP A 38 -4.21 8.46 6.71
C TRP A 38 -3.79 7.58 5.53
N TRP A 39 -2.99 8.14 4.63
CA TRP A 39 -2.53 7.50 3.41
C TRP A 39 -1.05 7.10 3.53
N CYS A 40 -0.68 5.99 2.91
CA CYS A 40 0.72 5.63 2.71
C CYS A 40 1.32 6.44 1.54
N PHE A 41 2.64 6.34 1.35
CA PHE A 41 3.33 7.06 0.28
C PHE A 41 2.86 6.72 -1.14
N ALA A 42 2.30 5.52 -1.36
CA ALA A 42 1.85 5.09 -2.67
C ALA A 42 0.42 5.60 -3.00
N HIS A 43 -0.46 5.68 -1.99
CA HIS A 43 -1.85 6.11 -2.19
C HIS A 43 -2.05 7.62 -2.00
N PHE A 44 -1.12 8.30 -1.31
CA PHE A 44 -1.20 9.75 -1.14
C PHE A 44 -1.08 10.47 -2.49
N GLY A 45 -2.11 11.24 -2.85
CA GLY A 45 -2.19 11.97 -4.11
C GLY A 45 -2.59 11.12 -5.33
N ALA A 46 -2.78 9.81 -5.18
CA ALA A 46 -3.30 8.97 -6.24
C ALA A 46 -4.80 9.22 -6.46
N THR A 47 -5.30 9.01 -7.67
CA THR A 47 -6.73 9.11 -7.95
C THR A 47 -7.46 7.85 -7.45
N PRO A 48 -8.73 7.94 -7.01
CA PRO A 48 -9.47 6.77 -6.52
C PRO A 48 -9.51 5.59 -7.51
N GLY A 49 -9.50 5.86 -8.82
CA GLY A 49 -9.45 4.83 -9.85
C GLY A 49 -8.18 3.96 -9.80
N GLN A 50 -7.07 4.52 -9.34
CA GLN A 50 -5.78 3.81 -9.27
C GLN A 50 -5.61 2.98 -8.00
N PHE A 51 -6.45 3.19 -6.97
CA PHE A 51 -6.24 2.60 -5.66
C PHE A 51 -6.16 1.07 -5.70
N GLN A 52 -7.04 0.44 -6.48
CA GLN A 52 -7.08 -1.02 -6.61
C GLN A 52 -5.85 -1.56 -7.36
N ALA A 53 -5.39 -0.87 -8.41
CA ALA A 53 -4.19 -1.25 -9.14
C ALA A 53 -2.94 -1.15 -8.25
N ILE A 54 -2.80 -0.04 -7.51
CA ILE A 54 -1.72 0.16 -6.54
C ILE A 54 -1.76 -0.92 -5.46
N THR A 55 -2.93 -1.18 -4.85
CA THR A 55 -3.08 -2.19 -3.81
C THR A 55 -2.78 -3.60 -4.33
N SER A 56 -3.25 -3.95 -5.53
CA SER A 56 -2.99 -5.25 -6.15
C SER A 56 -1.49 -5.46 -6.38
N GLU A 57 -0.80 -4.46 -6.90
CA GLU A 57 0.64 -4.52 -7.11
C GLU A 57 1.41 -4.55 -5.79
N MET A 58 0.92 -3.86 -4.75
CA MET A 58 1.46 -3.95 -3.39
C MET A 58 1.38 -5.38 -2.83
N HIS A 59 0.29 -6.11 -3.12
CA HIS A 59 0.15 -7.52 -2.74
C HIS A 59 1.04 -8.45 -3.58
N ARG A 60 1.28 -8.14 -4.86
CA ARG A 60 2.28 -8.85 -5.67
C ARG A 60 3.69 -8.68 -5.09
N LEU A 61 3.99 -7.49 -4.57
CA LEU A 61 5.24 -7.13 -3.92
C LEU A 61 5.19 -7.30 -2.39
N ARG A 62 4.34 -8.20 -1.88
CA ARG A 62 4.07 -8.32 -0.44
C ARG A 62 5.32 -8.51 0.41
N TRP A 63 6.32 -9.27 -0.07
CA TRP A 63 7.58 -9.48 0.64
C TRP A 63 8.30 -8.15 0.96
N LEU A 64 8.29 -7.18 0.03
CA LEU A 64 8.90 -5.88 0.21
C LEU A 64 7.96 -4.90 0.94
N ALA A 65 6.66 -4.95 0.67
CA ALA A 65 5.67 -4.14 1.36
C ALA A 65 5.61 -4.46 2.86
N MET A 66 5.66 -5.75 3.22
CA MET A 66 5.71 -6.17 4.63
C MET A 66 7.04 -5.80 5.28
N ALA A 67 8.15 -5.83 4.56
CA ALA A 67 9.41 -5.31 5.08
C ALA A 67 9.31 -3.82 5.45
N VAL A 68 8.74 -2.99 4.57
CA VAL A 68 8.48 -1.57 4.86
C VAL A 68 7.53 -1.40 6.06
N HIS A 69 6.45 -2.18 6.11
CA HIS A 69 5.50 -2.18 7.23
C HIS A 69 6.19 -2.48 8.55
N ASP A 70 6.95 -3.57 8.62
CA ASP A 70 7.57 -4.04 9.86
C ASP A 70 8.68 -3.09 10.33
N VAL A 71 9.46 -2.50 9.41
CA VAL A 71 10.43 -1.45 9.76
C VAL A 71 9.71 -0.22 10.32
N ARG A 72 8.53 0.15 9.81
CA ARG A 72 7.75 1.28 10.34
C ARG A 72 7.14 0.98 11.70
N TYR A 73 6.58 -0.22 11.86
CA TYR A 73 5.85 -0.65 13.05
C TYR A 73 6.76 -0.88 14.26
N HIS A 74 7.97 -1.40 14.05
CA HIS A 74 8.90 -1.69 15.13
C HIS A 74 9.90 -0.55 15.39
N ASP A 75 10.15 -0.24 16.68
CA ASP A 75 10.96 0.90 17.11
C ASP A 75 12.45 0.80 16.73
N LYS A 76 13.10 -0.30 17.11
CA LYS A 76 14.56 -0.49 16.95
C LYS A 76 14.88 -1.91 16.49
N PRO A 77 15.81 -2.07 15.54
CA PRO A 77 16.36 -3.38 15.22
C PRO A 77 17.08 -3.99 16.42
N GLY A 78 16.79 -5.26 16.72
CA GLY A 78 17.54 -6.03 17.71
C GLY A 78 16.96 -6.06 19.13
N THR A 79 15.85 -5.36 19.41
CA THR A 79 15.11 -5.60 20.66
C THR A 79 14.49 -7.00 20.64
N GLU A 80 14.21 -7.57 21.80
CA GLU A 80 13.61 -8.91 21.88
C GLU A 80 12.27 -8.98 21.13
N ALA A 81 11.45 -7.94 21.26
CA ALA A 81 10.17 -7.81 20.58
C ALA A 81 10.26 -7.65 19.05
N SER A 82 11.36 -7.12 18.52
CA SER A 82 11.51 -6.83 17.10
C SER A 82 12.45 -7.78 16.36
N ARG A 83 13.29 -8.52 17.09
CA ARG A 83 14.31 -9.42 16.52
C ARG A 83 13.74 -10.38 15.50
N ALA A 84 12.61 -11.01 15.81
CA ALA A 84 11.94 -11.95 14.91
C ALA A 84 11.51 -11.28 13.60
N ALA A 85 10.94 -10.07 13.67
CA ALA A 85 10.53 -9.30 12.50
C ALA A 85 11.73 -8.92 11.64
N PHE A 86 12.80 -8.40 12.25
CA PHE A 86 14.00 -8.02 11.49
C PHE A 86 14.73 -9.23 10.86
N GLN A 87 14.76 -10.38 11.53
CA GLN A 87 15.27 -11.62 10.96
C GLN A 87 14.41 -12.13 9.80
N LEU A 88 13.09 -11.99 9.91
CA LEU A 88 12.16 -12.29 8.83
C LEU A 88 12.45 -11.40 7.61
N ILE A 89 12.57 -10.09 7.81
CA ILE A 89 12.92 -9.14 6.74
C ILE A 89 14.23 -9.53 6.05
N GLU A 90 15.30 -9.76 6.82
CA GLU A 90 16.60 -10.15 6.26
C GLU A 90 16.51 -11.46 5.45
N ARG A 91 15.70 -12.42 5.89
CA ARG A 91 15.47 -13.68 5.17
C ARG A 91 14.71 -13.45 3.86
N GLU A 92 13.63 -12.67 3.88
CA GLU A 92 12.85 -12.35 2.68
C GLU A 92 13.68 -11.58 1.65
N LEU A 93 14.46 -10.58 2.09
CA LEU A 93 15.37 -9.83 1.21
C LEU A 93 16.39 -10.75 0.53
N LYS A 94 16.98 -11.69 1.26
CA LYS A 94 17.92 -12.69 0.70
C LYS A 94 17.23 -13.66 -0.26
N ALA A 95 16.04 -14.15 0.10
CA ALA A 95 15.28 -15.07 -0.74
C ALA A 95 14.92 -14.46 -2.11
N HIS A 96 14.72 -13.14 -2.15
CA HIS A 96 14.46 -12.38 -3.37
C HIS A 96 15.72 -11.80 -4.05
N GLY A 97 16.93 -12.14 -3.58
CA GLY A 97 18.20 -11.69 -4.16
C GLY A 97 18.48 -10.19 -4.00
N ARG A 98 17.86 -9.54 -3.01
CA ARG A 98 17.97 -8.10 -2.72
C ARG A 98 18.84 -7.82 -1.51
N GLU A 99 20.04 -8.37 -1.53
CA GLU A 99 21.04 -8.16 -0.48
C GLU A 99 21.48 -6.69 -0.37
N ASP A 100 21.33 -5.92 -1.44
CA ASP A 100 21.52 -4.47 -1.50
C ASP A 100 20.61 -3.70 -0.52
N LEU A 101 19.47 -4.29 -0.15
CA LEU A 101 18.49 -3.70 0.77
C LEU A 101 18.68 -4.14 2.22
N LEU A 102 19.69 -4.97 2.53
CA LEU A 102 19.93 -5.38 3.90
C LEU A 102 20.32 -4.19 4.78
N TRP A 103 20.02 -4.31 6.07
CA TRP A 103 20.38 -3.31 7.06
C TRP A 103 21.90 -3.25 7.20
N ILE A 104 22.48 -2.09 6.91
CA ILE A 104 23.94 -1.92 6.90
C ILE A 104 24.44 -1.85 8.33
N ARG A 105 25.34 -2.76 8.70
CA ARG A 105 26.04 -2.75 9.99
C ARG A 105 27.48 -2.32 9.72
N PRO A 106 27.90 -1.12 10.15
CA PRO A 106 29.31 -0.76 10.08
C PRO A 106 30.10 -1.70 10.99
N ASP A 107 31.21 -2.23 10.47
CA ASP A 107 32.03 -3.27 11.09
C ASP A 107 32.28 -3.00 12.59
N GLY A 108 31.78 -3.92 13.43
CA GLY A 108 32.10 -3.98 14.87
C GLY A 108 31.24 -3.12 15.79
N GLN A 109 30.31 -2.31 15.31
CA GLN A 109 29.40 -1.54 16.18
C GLN A 109 28.01 -2.18 16.27
N HIS A 110 27.50 -2.31 17.49
CA HIS A 110 26.13 -2.75 17.77
C HIS A 110 25.06 -1.75 17.29
N GLN A 111 25.51 -0.59 16.79
CA GLN A 111 24.66 0.42 16.14
C GLN A 111 24.88 0.32 14.63
N GLY A 112 24.00 -0.42 13.96
CA GLY A 112 23.88 -0.35 12.51
C GLY A 112 23.45 1.04 12.04
N GLU A 113 23.23 1.20 10.75
CA GLU A 113 22.70 2.44 10.22
C GLU A 113 21.38 2.84 10.88
N LYS A 114 21.06 4.14 10.84
CA LYS A 114 19.82 4.64 11.43
C LYS A 114 18.61 4.07 10.69
N ARG A 115 17.61 3.58 11.45
CA ARG A 115 16.36 2.96 10.93
C ARG A 115 15.71 3.74 9.80
N TYR A 116 15.61 5.07 9.92
CA TYR A 116 14.97 5.89 8.91
C TYR A 116 15.69 5.86 7.55
N ARG A 117 17.04 5.72 7.53
CA ARG A 117 17.80 5.60 6.28
C ARG A 117 17.55 4.25 5.61
N TRP A 118 17.44 3.21 6.42
CA TRP A 118 17.10 1.89 5.90
C TRP A 118 15.67 1.87 5.35
N LEU A 119 14.71 2.43 6.10
CA LEU A 119 13.33 2.60 5.67
C LEU A 119 13.26 3.37 4.34
N GLU A 120 13.98 4.50 4.22
CA GLU A 120 14.03 5.30 3.00
C GLU A 120 14.51 4.48 1.79
N ARG A 121 15.52 3.62 1.95
CA ARG A 121 15.95 2.72 0.86
C ARG A 121 14.90 1.68 0.50
N LEU A 122 14.25 1.07 1.48
CA LEU A 122 13.17 0.10 1.24
C LEU A 122 11.99 0.75 0.53
N GLU A 123 11.60 1.95 0.95
CA GLU A 123 10.53 2.72 0.31
C GLU A 123 10.90 3.17 -1.09
N ALA A 124 12.14 3.61 -1.32
CA ALA A 124 12.62 3.95 -2.65
C ALA A 124 12.60 2.72 -3.58
N ALA A 125 13.00 1.54 -3.11
CA ALA A 125 12.94 0.31 -3.87
C ALA A 125 11.49 -0.14 -4.17
N LEU A 126 10.60 -0.01 -3.19
CA LEU A 126 9.19 -0.32 -3.36
C LEU A 126 8.54 0.65 -4.35
N LYS A 127 8.80 1.94 -4.20
CA LYS A 127 8.35 2.98 -5.13
C LYS A 127 8.85 2.73 -6.55
N ALA A 128 10.14 2.44 -6.73
CA ALA A 128 10.70 2.12 -8.04
C ALA A 128 10.03 0.89 -8.68
N SER A 129 9.68 -0.12 -7.87
CA SER A 129 8.98 -1.32 -8.35
C SER A 129 7.54 -0.99 -8.79
N LEU A 130 6.83 -0.15 -8.02
CA LEU A 130 5.49 0.32 -8.35
C LEU A 130 5.47 1.26 -9.57
N ASP A 131 6.47 2.15 -9.68
CA ASP A 131 6.65 3.02 -10.85
C ASP A 131 6.97 2.18 -12.11
N GLY A 132 7.83 1.16 -11.98
CA GLY A 132 8.15 0.22 -13.06
C GLY A 132 6.95 -0.62 -13.53
N ALA A 133 6.01 -0.91 -12.62
CA ALA A 133 4.72 -1.51 -12.96
C ALA A 133 3.72 -0.50 -13.57
N GLY A 134 4.07 0.79 -13.58
CA GLY A 134 3.25 1.85 -14.15
C GLY A 134 2.01 2.21 -13.32
N VAL A 135 1.85 1.69 -12.09
CA VAL A 135 0.62 1.91 -11.30
C VAL A 135 0.58 3.27 -10.59
N LEU A 136 1.74 3.90 -10.39
CA LEU A 136 1.86 5.21 -9.75
C LEU A 136 1.76 6.38 -10.74
N ASN A 137 1.84 6.13 -12.05
CA ASN A 137 1.76 7.21 -13.03
C ASN A 137 0.27 7.59 -13.25
N PRO A 138 -0.17 8.82 -12.95
CA PRO A 138 -1.55 9.25 -13.19
C PRO A 138 -1.92 9.24 -14.69
N SER A 139 -0.93 9.34 -15.59
CA SER A 139 -1.16 9.34 -17.03
C SER A 139 -1.17 7.94 -17.68
N SER A 140 -0.72 6.89 -16.97
CA SER A 140 -0.81 5.50 -17.45
C SER A 140 -2.18 4.87 -17.16
N TYR A 141 -2.97 5.46 -16.26
CA TYR A 141 -4.32 4.98 -15.98
C TYR A 141 -5.30 5.45 -17.05
N GLN A 142 -5.28 4.76 -18.19
CA GLN A 142 -6.47 4.70 -19.03
C GLN A 142 -7.46 3.81 -18.31
N ALA A 143 -8.54 4.40 -17.79
CA ALA A 143 -9.76 3.65 -17.50
C ALA A 143 -10.35 3.15 -18.83
N ALA A 144 -9.65 2.25 -19.51
CA ALA A 144 -10.18 1.51 -20.62
C ALA A 144 -11.10 0.46 -20.00
N LEU A 145 -12.30 0.90 -19.62
CA LEU A 145 -13.43 -0.01 -19.61
C LEU A 145 -13.43 -0.66 -21.00
N PRO A 146 -13.50 -2.00 -21.12
CA PRO A 146 -13.81 -2.62 -22.39
C PRO A 146 -15.25 -2.21 -22.75
N ILE A 147 -15.42 -1.01 -23.31
CA ILE A 147 -16.65 -0.59 -23.97
C ILE A 147 -16.54 -1.14 -25.39
N GLY A 148 -16.82 -2.42 -25.51
CA GLY A 148 -16.98 -3.12 -26.79
C GLY A 148 -17.89 -4.32 -26.56
N GLY A 149 -19.17 -4.29 -26.92
CA GLY A 149 -19.92 -3.28 -27.63
C GLY A 149 -21.42 -3.59 -27.60
N GLY A 150 -22.23 -2.67 -28.12
CA GLY A 150 -23.66 -2.87 -28.34
C GLY A 150 -24.53 -1.83 -27.64
N ASP A 151 -24.90 -0.81 -28.42
CA ASP A 151 -25.95 0.21 -28.20
C ASP A 151 -25.88 1.11 -26.97
N LYS A 152 -26.20 2.39 -27.22
CA LYS A 152 -26.50 3.38 -26.18
C LYS A 152 -27.65 2.83 -25.34
N SER A 153 -27.38 2.48 -24.08
CA SER A 153 -28.42 2.11 -23.13
C SER A 153 -29.33 3.32 -22.89
N SER A 154 -30.43 3.43 -23.65
CA SER A 154 -31.49 4.36 -23.31
C SER A 154 -32.29 3.80 -22.14
N PHE A 155 -32.61 4.65 -21.17
CA PHE A 155 -33.44 4.35 -20.00
C PHE A 155 -34.87 3.87 -20.37
N SER A 156 -35.22 3.80 -21.65
CA SER A 156 -36.54 3.38 -22.15
C SER A 156 -36.77 1.86 -22.16
N LYS A 157 -35.79 1.03 -21.76
CA LYS A 157 -35.91 -0.44 -21.78
C LYS A 157 -36.15 -1.10 -20.42
N VAL A 158 -36.20 -0.35 -19.33
CA VAL A 158 -36.59 -0.90 -18.02
C VAL A 158 -38.10 -0.77 -17.88
N GLY A 159 -38.82 -1.75 -18.44
CA GLY A 159 -40.23 -1.96 -18.15
C GLY A 159 -40.38 -2.39 -16.70
N PHE A 160 -40.74 -1.44 -15.84
CA PHE A 160 -41.18 -1.74 -14.47
C PHE A 160 -42.63 -2.20 -14.56
N ASP A 161 -42.84 -3.50 -14.78
CA ASP A 161 -44.14 -4.13 -14.57
C ASP A 161 -44.34 -4.26 -13.05
N MET A 162 -45.01 -3.27 -12.45
CA MET A 162 -45.55 -3.38 -11.10
C MET A 162 -46.95 -4.00 -11.19
N PRO A 163 -47.18 -5.21 -10.63
CA PRO A 163 -48.53 -5.72 -10.50
C PRO A 163 -49.32 -4.84 -9.52
N MET A 164 -50.55 -4.48 -9.93
CA MET A 164 -51.56 -3.79 -9.12
C MET A 164 -52.05 -4.65 -7.95
#